data_AF-A0A1Y2E8L0-F1
#
_entry.id   AF-A0A1Y2E8L0-F1
#
_cell.length_a   1.000
_cell.length_b   1.000
_cell.length_c   1.000
_cell.angle_alpha   90.00
_cell.angle_beta   90.00
_cell.angle_gamma   90.00
#
_symmetry.space_group_name_H-M   'P 1'
#
loop_
_entity.id
_entity.type
_entity.pdbx_description
1 polymer ?
#
loop_
_entity_poly.entity_id
_entity_poly.type
_entity_poly.pdbx_seq_one_letter_code
_entity_poly.pdbx_strand_id
1 'polypeptide(L)'
;MNNCTIQYNKAQFIHVDIICTKQTQIEPQVVFKNCNFYNNEKKIIFVNHNYEIKHPELYKCSTIKYINCSFIHNKRLIYSHFSQITIDNCYFLETEKSNDDCSQVQSFIISSNTLLHGNSIVCEIENCVFNNITLRNSIPAISDAKYSDIKITNWIFLNLNVNNGLLGEESKYVLKNVILKNIKTNSKALFHILYQNIEFNNVEVKDFECIGDGGDTSFILYDSGEANSKMTIKNFRIQDGISNGPLIKIIDNSNEFLFENSNITNIISYGSFISNESKNSKVIFSNVKISENINTSKEECGGIHFNNNINLSITNSKFINNNSKSNGGAICFDEISNLRLNLSSNEFSKNNAVNGGAIYMKNGKIINMNENKTLIIENNIFNENSAEDFGGAMYSEFQKIYLAILVNNKFSYNKAGILGGGIFSPNSVVENLFNLENNIYLNNTVNSIINDYTSKPAYILLEPDFPDNLIQITTGAYLNLVFTLYDEFNSIIKDITKYYSSMMIKTILEEQAEKKKINNINKSNNKSNNNNYHLIGNTCSFIQGKFYLFYYNLNNFANPNKYNLKFKIENYNDDIELRIMDLEVLVSSCNSNHILNKIKCKIKREYLKIYLFR
;
A
#
# COMPACT_ATOMS: atom_id res chain seq x y z
N MET A 1 -44.14 5.27 -32.74
CA MET A 1 -43.57 4.95 -34.07
C MET A 1 -43.16 3.48 -34.05
N ASN A 2 -43.71 2.67 -34.96
CA ASN A 2 -43.49 1.22 -35.02
C ASN A 2 -42.94 0.83 -36.39
N ASN A 3 -41.91 -0.03 -36.44
CA ASN A 3 -41.29 -0.54 -37.67
C ASN A 3 -40.82 0.57 -38.64
N CYS A 4 -40.18 1.62 -38.11
CA CYS A 4 -39.75 2.78 -38.90
C CYS A 4 -38.24 2.74 -39.20
N THR A 5 -37.81 3.36 -40.31
CA THR A 5 -36.40 3.65 -40.59
C THR A 5 -36.19 5.15 -40.68
N ILE A 6 -35.26 5.67 -39.88
CA ILE A 6 -34.97 7.10 -39.70
C ILE A 6 -33.49 7.31 -40.04
N GLN A 7 -33.21 7.99 -41.14
CA GLN A 7 -31.84 8.04 -41.66
C GLN A 7 -31.46 9.39 -42.26
N TYR A 8 -30.16 9.71 -42.22
CA TYR A 8 -29.56 10.91 -42.80
C TYR A 8 -30.19 12.22 -42.30
N ASN A 9 -30.70 12.24 -41.06
CA ASN A 9 -31.28 13.46 -40.50
C ASN A 9 -30.20 14.47 -40.15
N LYS A 10 -30.29 15.64 -40.80
CA LYS A 10 -29.43 16.82 -40.53
C LYS A 10 -30.09 17.85 -39.61
N ALA A 11 -31.34 17.60 -39.21
CA ALA A 11 -32.10 18.39 -38.26
C ALA A 11 -32.54 17.51 -37.09
N GLN A 12 -32.97 18.15 -35.99
CA GLN A 12 -33.55 17.45 -34.85
C GLN A 12 -34.87 16.79 -35.27
N PHE A 13 -35.04 15.50 -34.95
CA PHE A 13 -36.19 14.74 -35.44
C PHE A 13 -37.47 14.98 -34.63
N ILE A 14 -37.40 14.92 -33.29
CA ILE A 14 -38.51 15.24 -32.39
C ILE A 14 -38.08 16.32 -31.39
N HIS A 15 -38.88 17.39 -31.29
CA HIS A 15 -38.78 18.42 -30.25
C HIS A 15 -40.03 18.37 -29.37
N VAL A 16 -39.84 18.26 -28.05
CA VAL A 16 -40.94 18.32 -27.08
C VAL A 16 -40.64 19.38 -26.02
N ASP A 17 -41.45 20.44 -26.00
CA ASP A 17 -41.48 21.39 -24.89
C ASP A 17 -42.60 21.01 -23.93
N ILE A 18 -42.27 20.82 -22.65
CA ILE A 18 -43.20 20.35 -21.63
C ILE A 18 -43.29 21.39 -20.52
N ILE A 19 -44.53 21.69 -20.10
CA ILE A 19 -44.84 22.44 -18.89
C ILE A 19 -45.74 21.55 -18.05
N CYS A 20 -45.20 20.99 -16.97
CA CYS A 20 -45.90 20.05 -16.11
C CYS A 20 -45.48 20.24 -14.66
N THR A 21 -46.42 20.16 -13.73
CA THR A 21 -46.15 20.31 -12.28
C THR A 21 -46.32 19.01 -11.51
N LYS A 22 -47.11 18.08 -12.07
CA LYS A 22 -47.39 16.74 -11.57
C LYS A 22 -47.80 15.84 -12.73
N GLN A 23 -47.52 14.54 -12.64
CA GLN A 23 -47.92 13.58 -13.66
C GLN A 23 -49.44 13.61 -13.87
N THR A 24 -49.88 13.92 -15.09
CA THR A 24 -51.30 13.92 -15.49
C THR A 24 -51.65 12.74 -16.39
N GLN A 25 -50.65 12.05 -16.94
CA GLN A 25 -50.80 10.90 -17.83
C GLN A 25 -49.77 9.81 -17.53
N ILE A 26 -50.17 8.55 -17.70
CA ILE A 26 -49.35 7.38 -17.41
C ILE A 26 -48.72 6.81 -18.70
N GLU A 27 -49.36 7.00 -19.84
CA GLU A 27 -48.86 6.52 -21.13
C GLU A 27 -47.58 7.24 -21.55
N PRO A 28 -46.62 6.54 -22.20
CA PRO A 28 -45.41 7.18 -22.70
C PRO A 28 -45.70 8.18 -23.81
N GLN A 29 -45.05 9.34 -23.76
CA GLN A 29 -45.24 10.43 -24.73
C GLN A 29 -44.56 10.12 -26.06
N VAL A 30 -43.41 9.43 -26.02
CA VAL A 30 -42.68 9.04 -27.23
C VAL A 30 -42.27 7.58 -27.13
N VAL A 31 -42.70 6.76 -28.09
CA VAL A 31 -42.32 5.34 -28.19
C VAL A 31 -41.79 5.05 -29.59
N PHE A 32 -40.60 4.49 -29.66
CA PHE A 32 -40.02 3.87 -30.85
C PHE A 32 -39.94 2.35 -30.63
N LYS A 33 -40.57 1.57 -31.52
CA LYS A 33 -40.55 0.10 -31.45
C LYS A 33 -40.12 -0.49 -32.78
N ASN A 34 -39.13 -1.38 -32.75
CA ASN A 34 -38.55 -2.03 -33.94
C ASN A 34 -38.07 -1.02 -34.99
N CYS A 35 -37.42 0.07 -34.55
CA CYS A 35 -37.01 1.15 -35.43
C CYS A 35 -35.51 1.13 -35.72
N ASN A 36 -35.13 1.52 -36.92
CA ASN A 36 -33.75 1.61 -37.38
C ASN A 36 -33.31 3.06 -37.54
N PHE A 37 -32.15 3.42 -37.01
CA PHE A 37 -31.57 4.75 -37.04
C PHE A 37 -30.19 4.71 -37.70
N TYR A 38 -30.04 5.37 -38.85
CA TYR A 38 -28.81 5.32 -39.64
C TYR A 38 -28.27 6.70 -39.98
N ASN A 39 -26.99 6.95 -39.71
CA ASN A 39 -26.30 8.15 -40.21
C ASN A 39 -26.97 9.48 -39.83
N ASN A 40 -27.57 9.58 -38.64
CA ASN A 40 -28.22 10.81 -38.20
C ASN A 40 -27.19 11.76 -37.56
N GLU A 41 -27.12 13.00 -38.03
CA GLU A 41 -26.13 14.00 -37.62
C GLU A 41 -26.59 14.87 -36.43
N LYS A 42 -27.90 14.89 -36.14
CA LYS A 42 -28.52 15.64 -35.04
C LYS A 42 -29.34 14.72 -34.13
N LYS A 43 -29.78 15.28 -32.99
CA LYS A 43 -30.54 14.60 -31.93
C LYS A 43 -31.82 13.98 -32.51
N ILE A 44 -32.10 12.73 -32.16
CA ILE A 44 -33.38 12.09 -32.49
C ILE A 44 -34.50 12.68 -31.62
N ILE A 45 -34.25 12.82 -30.31
CA ILE A 45 -35.19 13.45 -29.38
C ILE A 45 -34.50 14.59 -28.64
N PHE A 46 -35.23 15.70 -28.50
CA PHE A 46 -34.96 16.78 -27.57
C PHE A 46 -36.21 17.02 -26.74
N VAL A 47 -36.06 16.90 -25.42
CA VAL A 47 -37.08 17.30 -24.46
C VAL A 47 -36.55 18.43 -23.61
N ASN A 48 -37.35 19.50 -23.54
CA ASN A 48 -37.09 20.62 -22.67
C ASN A 48 -38.30 20.84 -21.74
N HIS A 49 -38.05 20.71 -20.44
CA HIS A 49 -39.07 20.93 -19.42
C HIS A 49 -38.94 22.34 -18.85
N ASN A 50 -39.86 23.24 -19.23
CA ASN A 50 -39.89 24.65 -18.85
C ASN A 50 -40.63 24.81 -17.52
N TYR A 51 -39.93 24.71 -16.39
CA TYR A 51 -40.55 24.96 -15.10
C TYR A 51 -39.58 25.58 -14.07
N GLU A 52 -40.04 26.62 -13.38
CA GLU A 52 -39.24 27.44 -12.47
C GLU A 52 -38.95 26.77 -11.12
N ILE A 53 -39.84 25.86 -10.65
CA ILE A 53 -39.74 25.24 -9.32
C ILE A 53 -39.51 23.73 -9.45
N LYS A 54 -38.30 23.28 -9.11
CA LYS A 54 -37.92 21.86 -9.20
C LYS A 54 -38.73 21.00 -8.22
N HIS A 55 -39.56 20.10 -8.73
CA HIS A 55 -40.26 19.07 -7.96
C HIS A 55 -39.59 17.70 -8.21
N PRO A 56 -39.40 16.84 -7.20
CA PRO A 56 -38.66 15.58 -7.35
C PRO A 56 -39.25 14.61 -8.37
N GLU A 57 -40.55 14.71 -8.69
CA GLU A 57 -41.24 13.79 -9.60
C GLU A 57 -41.48 14.34 -11.02
N LEU A 58 -40.88 15.47 -11.41
CA LEU A 58 -41.10 16.06 -12.74
C LEU A 58 -40.73 15.12 -13.90
N TYR A 59 -39.78 14.21 -13.68
CA TYR A 59 -39.38 13.21 -14.67
C TYR A 59 -40.55 12.34 -15.17
N LYS A 60 -41.59 12.14 -14.35
CA LYS A 60 -42.79 11.35 -14.71
C LYS A 60 -43.66 12.02 -15.77
N CYS A 61 -43.50 13.33 -16.01
CA CYS A 61 -44.25 14.06 -17.02
C CYS A 61 -43.78 13.78 -18.45
N SER A 62 -42.59 13.19 -18.61
CA SER A 62 -41.98 12.90 -19.91
C SER A 62 -41.34 11.52 -19.90
N THR A 63 -42.02 10.56 -20.47
CA THR A 63 -41.62 9.17 -20.63
C THR A 63 -41.32 8.88 -22.10
N ILE A 64 -40.08 8.48 -22.37
CA ILE A 64 -39.57 8.11 -23.69
C ILE A 64 -39.17 6.64 -23.68
N LYS A 65 -39.54 5.88 -24.70
CA LYS A 65 -39.16 4.47 -24.85
C LYS A 65 -38.56 4.16 -26.22
N TYR A 66 -37.45 3.42 -26.21
CA TYR A 66 -36.88 2.75 -27.38
C TYR A 66 -36.88 1.24 -27.12
N ILE A 67 -37.51 0.47 -28.00
CA ILE A 67 -37.69 -0.98 -27.84
C ILE A 67 -37.29 -1.66 -29.15
N ASN A 68 -36.35 -2.61 -29.10
CA ASN A 68 -35.89 -3.36 -30.27
C ASN A 68 -35.34 -2.46 -31.39
N CYS A 69 -34.62 -1.38 -31.05
CA CYS A 69 -34.13 -0.41 -32.03
C CYS A 69 -32.65 -0.65 -32.37
N SER A 70 -32.26 -0.35 -33.61
CA SER A 70 -30.86 -0.39 -34.05
C SER A 70 -30.36 1.01 -34.35
N PHE A 71 -29.19 1.35 -33.82
CA PHE A 71 -28.51 2.63 -34.02
C PHE A 71 -27.15 2.38 -34.65
N ILE A 72 -26.98 2.77 -35.92
CA ILE A 72 -25.72 2.65 -36.65
C ILE A 72 -25.27 4.02 -37.12
N HIS A 73 -24.07 4.43 -36.71
CA HIS A 73 -23.44 5.71 -37.09
C HIS A 73 -24.31 6.94 -36.74
N ASN A 74 -24.67 7.17 -35.47
CA ASN A 74 -25.54 8.29 -35.09
C ASN A 74 -24.81 9.23 -34.14
N LYS A 75 -24.67 10.51 -34.52
CA LYS A 75 -23.90 11.48 -33.71
C LYS A 75 -24.56 11.80 -32.36
N ARG A 76 -25.90 11.90 -32.31
CA ARG A 76 -26.65 12.26 -31.08
C ARG A 76 -28.01 11.59 -31.05
N LEU A 77 -28.38 11.02 -29.90
CA LEU A 77 -29.65 10.31 -29.76
C LEU A 77 -30.64 11.09 -28.89
N ILE A 78 -30.30 11.34 -27.62
CA ILE A 78 -31.26 11.90 -26.67
C ILE A 78 -30.69 13.12 -25.95
N TYR A 79 -31.44 14.21 -26.00
CA TYR A 79 -31.32 15.31 -25.04
C TYR A 79 -32.59 15.38 -24.20
N SER A 80 -32.47 15.35 -22.88
CA SER A 80 -33.63 15.42 -21.99
C SER A 80 -33.36 16.22 -20.73
N HIS A 81 -34.34 17.04 -20.36
CA HIS A 81 -34.46 17.64 -19.04
C HIS A 81 -35.69 17.09 -18.35
N PHE A 82 -35.54 16.49 -17.16
CA PHE A 82 -36.65 15.88 -16.40
C PHE A 82 -37.48 14.88 -17.22
N SER A 83 -36.87 13.74 -17.56
CA SER A 83 -37.57 12.65 -18.27
C SER A 83 -37.28 11.28 -17.67
N GLN A 84 -38.28 10.40 -17.74
CA GLN A 84 -38.13 8.97 -17.62
C GLN A 84 -37.79 8.38 -19.00
N ILE A 85 -36.70 7.63 -19.10
CA ILE A 85 -36.25 7.04 -20.36
C ILE A 85 -36.08 5.54 -20.16
N THR A 86 -36.61 4.75 -21.10
CA THR A 86 -36.36 3.32 -21.18
C THR A 86 -35.76 2.97 -22.53
N ILE A 87 -34.64 2.26 -22.53
CA ILE A 87 -34.03 1.71 -23.74
C ILE A 87 -33.91 0.20 -23.53
N ASP A 88 -34.59 -0.60 -24.33
CA ASP A 88 -34.65 -2.05 -24.16
C ASP A 88 -34.35 -2.78 -25.47
N ASN A 89 -33.50 -3.80 -25.38
CA ASN A 89 -33.10 -4.68 -26.47
C ASN A 89 -32.62 -3.90 -27.71
N CYS A 90 -31.75 -2.91 -27.50
CA CYS A 90 -31.24 -2.04 -28.56
C CYS A 90 -29.79 -2.37 -28.93
N TYR A 91 -29.43 -2.16 -30.20
CA TYR A 91 -28.08 -2.41 -30.73
C TYR A 91 -27.40 -1.10 -31.16
N PHE A 92 -26.13 -0.93 -30.77
CA PHE A 92 -25.31 0.24 -31.08
C PHE A 92 -23.98 -0.16 -31.75
N LEU A 93 -23.66 0.45 -32.90
CA LEU A 93 -22.46 0.16 -33.69
C LEU A 93 -21.84 1.44 -34.27
N GLU A 94 -20.54 1.72 -34.03
CA GLU A 94 -19.86 2.93 -34.55
C GLU A 94 -18.37 2.81 -34.94
N THR A 95 -18.09 2.70 -36.25
CA THR A 95 -16.74 2.88 -36.81
C THR A 95 -16.46 4.36 -37.15
N GLU A 96 -15.45 4.98 -36.54
CA GLU A 96 -15.04 6.38 -36.78
C GLU A 96 -14.57 6.68 -38.22
N LYS A 97 -15.15 7.73 -38.82
CA LYS A 97 -14.45 8.78 -39.59
C LYS A 97 -15.44 9.90 -39.96
N SER A 98 -15.35 11.06 -39.32
CA SER A 98 -15.66 12.32 -40.01
C SER A 98 -14.36 13.11 -40.14
N ASN A 99 -13.68 12.91 -41.26
CA ASN A 99 -12.82 13.96 -41.80
C ASN A 99 -13.75 15.09 -42.26
N ASP A 100 -14.12 16.00 -41.36
CA ASP A 100 -14.50 17.33 -41.80
C ASP A 100 -13.21 18.13 -41.89
N ASP A 101 -12.60 18.08 -43.08
CA ASP A 101 -11.79 19.19 -43.58
C ASP A 101 -12.69 20.42 -43.59
N CYS A 102 -12.58 21.27 -42.57
CA CYS A 102 -12.93 22.66 -42.74
C CYS A 102 -11.96 23.54 -41.95
N SER A 103 -10.95 23.96 -42.69
CA SER A 103 -10.13 25.12 -42.35
C SER A 103 -11.00 26.35 -42.10
N GLN A 104 -10.58 27.10 -41.08
CA GLN A 104 -10.82 28.52 -40.80
C GLN A 104 -11.98 28.91 -39.87
N VAL A 105 -11.54 29.63 -38.82
CA VAL A 105 -12.23 30.60 -37.96
C VAL A 105 -12.87 30.08 -36.66
N GLN A 106 -12.09 30.21 -35.59
CA GLN A 106 -12.46 30.58 -34.21
C GLN A 106 -13.96 30.50 -33.85
N SER A 107 -14.34 29.37 -33.28
CA SER A 107 -15.07 29.27 -32.00
C SER A 107 -15.09 27.79 -31.61
N PHE A 108 -14.78 27.47 -30.36
CA PHE A 108 -14.76 26.10 -29.85
C PHE A 108 -16.16 25.46 -29.97
N ILE A 109 -16.39 24.68 -31.02
CA ILE A 109 -17.56 23.80 -31.13
C ILE A 109 -17.08 22.39 -30.79
N ILE A 110 -17.28 22.01 -29.53
CA ILE A 110 -17.10 20.63 -29.06
C ILE A 110 -18.21 19.79 -29.71
N SER A 111 -17.85 18.92 -30.64
CA SER A 111 -18.73 17.89 -31.19
C SER A 111 -19.00 16.80 -30.14
N SER A 112 -19.99 17.03 -29.27
CA SER A 112 -20.43 16.06 -28.27
C SER A 112 -21.20 14.89 -28.90
N ASN A 113 -20.57 13.70 -28.97
CA ASN A 113 -21.23 12.42 -29.35
C ASN A 113 -21.41 11.53 -28.11
N THR A 114 -22.47 11.77 -27.32
CA THR A 114 -22.91 10.91 -26.22
C THR A 114 -24.35 10.45 -26.47
N LEU A 115 -24.71 9.24 -26.05
CA LEU A 115 -26.05 8.67 -26.25
C LEU A 115 -27.11 9.48 -25.49
N LEU A 116 -26.84 9.81 -24.22
CA LEU A 116 -27.78 10.47 -23.31
C LEU A 116 -27.18 11.75 -22.70
N HIS A 117 -27.71 12.90 -23.13
CA HIS A 117 -27.33 14.22 -22.62
C HIS A 117 -28.47 14.91 -21.87
N GLY A 118 -28.13 15.65 -20.82
CA GLY A 118 -29.08 16.50 -20.08
C GLY A 118 -28.95 16.39 -18.57
N ASN A 119 -30.07 16.50 -17.84
CA ASN A 119 -30.07 16.49 -16.38
C ASN A 119 -31.40 16.05 -15.77
N SER A 120 -31.31 15.52 -14.55
CA SER A 120 -32.47 15.05 -13.77
C SER A 120 -33.30 13.99 -14.50
N ILE A 121 -32.62 13.05 -15.12
CA ILE A 121 -33.19 11.94 -15.88
C ILE A 121 -33.29 10.70 -14.99
N VAL A 122 -34.37 9.93 -15.15
CA VAL A 122 -34.46 8.56 -14.64
C VAL A 122 -34.38 7.62 -15.84
N CYS A 123 -33.28 6.89 -15.99
CA CYS A 123 -33.03 6.06 -17.17
C CYS A 123 -32.86 4.58 -16.79
N GLU A 124 -33.60 3.71 -17.48
CA GLU A 124 -33.39 2.27 -17.44
C GLU A 124 -32.92 1.81 -18.82
N ILE A 125 -31.75 1.18 -18.87
CA ILE A 125 -31.25 0.60 -20.11
C ILE A 125 -30.96 -0.87 -19.91
N GLU A 126 -31.61 -1.70 -20.72
CA GLU A 126 -31.67 -3.14 -20.53
C GLU A 126 -31.36 -3.87 -21.85
N ASN A 127 -30.63 -4.99 -21.75
CA ASN A 127 -30.40 -5.93 -22.86
C ASN A 127 -29.75 -5.30 -24.11
N CYS A 128 -28.81 -4.36 -23.94
CA CYS A 128 -28.18 -3.67 -25.06
C CYS A 128 -26.75 -4.16 -25.35
N VAL A 129 -26.36 -4.04 -26.61
CA VAL A 129 -25.01 -4.38 -27.08
C VAL A 129 -24.39 -3.16 -27.76
N PHE A 130 -23.16 -2.84 -27.35
CA PHE A 130 -22.29 -1.81 -27.89
C PHE A 130 -21.06 -2.49 -28.47
N ASN A 131 -20.84 -2.34 -29.78
CA ASN A 131 -19.75 -3.03 -30.46
C ASN A 131 -18.97 -2.09 -31.36
N ASN A 132 -17.64 -2.22 -31.35
CA ASN A 132 -16.70 -1.48 -32.18
C ASN A 132 -16.99 0.02 -32.11
N ILE A 133 -16.81 0.62 -30.94
CA ILE A 133 -17.05 2.05 -30.72
C ILE A 133 -15.71 2.72 -30.51
N THR A 134 -15.38 3.69 -31.36
CA THR A 134 -14.26 4.59 -31.14
C THR A 134 -14.80 6.00 -30.97
N LEU A 135 -14.42 6.71 -29.90
CA LEU A 135 -14.89 8.06 -29.62
C LEU A 135 -13.72 8.95 -29.18
N ARG A 136 -13.36 9.90 -30.04
CA ARG A 136 -12.30 10.89 -29.76
C ARG A 136 -12.74 12.13 -29.00
N ASN A 137 -13.95 12.13 -28.46
CA ASN A 137 -14.60 13.34 -27.93
C ASN A 137 -14.12 13.67 -26.52
N SER A 138 -14.31 14.92 -26.09
CA SER A 138 -14.01 15.39 -24.74
C SER A 138 -15.13 15.12 -23.72
N ILE A 139 -16.11 14.26 -24.03
CA ILE A 139 -17.24 13.95 -23.14
C ILE A 139 -17.48 12.43 -23.03
N PRO A 140 -18.15 11.95 -21.96
CA PRO A 140 -18.41 10.54 -21.77
C PRO A 140 -19.17 9.86 -22.91
N ALA A 141 -18.83 8.60 -23.20
CA ALA A 141 -19.32 7.87 -24.37
C ALA A 141 -20.83 7.61 -24.38
N ILE A 142 -21.40 7.23 -23.22
CA ILE A 142 -22.77 6.74 -23.12
C ILE A 142 -23.70 7.77 -22.52
N SER A 143 -23.29 8.42 -21.44
CA SER A 143 -24.08 9.51 -20.88
C SER A 143 -23.21 10.52 -20.20
N ASP A 144 -23.46 11.79 -20.44
CA ASP A 144 -22.92 12.91 -19.66
C ASP A 144 -24.01 13.59 -18.81
N ALA A 145 -25.15 12.90 -18.62
CA ALA A 145 -26.27 13.43 -17.88
C ALA A 145 -25.90 13.69 -16.41
N LYS A 146 -26.36 14.82 -15.87
CA LYS A 146 -26.08 15.25 -14.49
C LYS A 146 -27.28 15.02 -13.58
N TYR A 147 -27.03 14.77 -12.29
CA TYR A 147 -28.08 14.64 -11.26
C TYR A 147 -29.18 13.63 -11.65
N SER A 148 -28.78 12.53 -12.30
CA SER A 148 -29.69 11.55 -12.89
C SER A 148 -29.52 10.19 -12.21
N ASP A 149 -30.58 9.38 -12.26
CA ASP A 149 -30.59 7.99 -11.77
C ASP A 149 -30.57 7.06 -12.98
N ILE A 150 -29.45 6.37 -13.22
CA ILE A 150 -29.25 5.54 -14.41
C ILE A 150 -28.99 4.09 -14.00
N LYS A 151 -29.89 3.20 -14.39
CA LYS A 151 -29.78 1.76 -14.16
C LYS A 151 -29.45 1.06 -15.48
N ILE A 152 -28.36 0.32 -15.47
CA ILE A 152 -27.83 -0.42 -16.62
C ILE A 152 -27.91 -1.91 -16.29
N THR A 153 -28.62 -2.69 -17.11
CA THR A 153 -28.72 -4.14 -16.93
C THR A 153 -28.48 -4.93 -18.22
N ASN A 154 -27.81 -6.08 -18.10
CA ASN A 154 -27.55 -7.00 -19.21
C ASN A 154 -26.88 -6.30 -20.40
N TRP A 155 -25.79 -5.59 -20.14
CA TRP A 155 -25.06 -4.82 -21.14
C TRP A 155 -23.79 -5.52 -21.59
N ILE A 156 -23.49 -5.41 -22.89
CA ILE A 156 -22.26 -5.94 -23.46
C ILE A 156 -21.54 -4.83 -24.24
N PHE A 157 -20.32 -4.52 -23.83
CA PHE A 157 -19.40 -3.63 -24.54
C PHE A 157 -18.25 -4.45 -25.14
N LEU A 158 -18.09 -4.38 -26.46
CA LEU A 158 -17.03 -5.05 -27.19
C LEU A 158 -16.24 -4.02 -28.00
N ASN A 159 -14.91 -4.05 -27.89
CA ASN A 159 -14.00 -3.23 -28.70
C ASN A 159 -14.31 -1.74 -28.57
N LEU A 160 -14.16 -1.21 -27.36
CA LEU A 160 -14.39 0.20 -27.06
C LEU A 160 -13.05 0.93 -27.02
N ASN A 161 -12.93 2.08 -27.68
CA ASN A 161 -11.78 2.96 -27.59
C ASN A 161 -12.24 4.40 -27.36
N VAL A 162 -12.13 4.90 -26.13
CA VAL A 162 -12.73 6.16 -25.69
C VAL A 162 -11.70 7.15 -25.16
N ASN A 163 -11.80 8.40 -25.62
CA ASN A 163 -10.94 9.48 -25.13
C ASN A 163 -11.38 10.11 -23.79
N ASN A 164 -12.57 9.73 -23.31
CA ASN A 164 -13.12 10.14 -22.02
C ASN A 164 -13.76 8.89 -21.35
N GLY A 165 -14.38 9.05 -20.18
CA GLY A 165 -15.07 7.98 -19.47
C GLY A 165 -16.28 7.42 -20.22
N LEU A 166 -16.83 6.32 -19.72
CA LEU A 166 -18.03 5.71 -20.27
C LEU A 166 -19.29 6.48 -19.85
N LEU A 167 -19.32 6.92 -18.60
CA LEU A 167 -20.47 7.54 -17.94
C LEU A 167 -20.05 8.86 -17.26
N GLY A 168 -20.99 9.79 -17.14
CA GLY A 168 -20.78 11.11 -16.56
C GLY A 168 -20.75 11.09 -15.05
N GLU A 169 -20.06 12.05 -14.45
CA GLU A 169 -19.50 11.87 -13.12
C GLU A 169 -20.49 12.12 -11.98
N GLU A 170 -21.48 13.00 -12.18
CA GLU A 170 -22.37 13.53 -11.12
C GLU A 170 -23.70 12.79 -10.99
N SER A 171 -23.87 11.66 -11.67
CA SER A 171 -25.10 10.86 -11.67
C SER A 171 -24.93 9.56 -10.88
N LYS A 172 -26.05 9.02 -10.42
CA LYS A 172 -26.09 7.75 -9.69
C LYS A 172 -26.21 6.60 -10.68
N TYR A 173 -25.37 5.59 -10.51
CA TYR A 173 -25.35 4.42 -11.40
C TYR A 173 -25.53 3.11 -10.65
N VAL A 174 -26.29 2.22 -11.28
CA VAL A 174 -26.41 0.82 -10.88
C VAL A 174 -26.15 -0.05 -12.09
N LEU A 175 -25.05 -0.80 -12.08
CA LEU A 175 -24.63 -1.69 -13.17
C LEU A 175 -24.86 -3.13 -12.75
N LYS A 176 -25.73 -3.86 -13.48
CA LYS A 176 -26.01 -5.28 -13.22
C LYS A 176 -25.80 -6.13 -14.46
N ASN A 177 -25.09 -7.25 -14.34
CA ASN A 177 -24.83 -8.17 -15.45
C ASN A 177 -24.20 -7.45 -16.65
N VAL A 178 -23.05 -6.81 -16.44
CA VAL A 178 -22.36 -6.04 -17.50
C VAL A 178 -21.09 -6.76 -17.92
N ILE A 179 -20.87 -6.87 -19.23
CA ILE A 179 -19.66 -7.44 -19.81
C ILE A 179 -18.92 -6.32 -20.56
N LEU A 180 -17.63 -6.15 -20.24
CA LEU A 180 -16.73 -5.23 -20.93
C LEU A 180 -15.54 -6.03 -21.47
N LYS A 181 -15.35 -6.04 -22.79
CA LYS A 181 -14.24 -6.74 -23.43
C LYS A 181 -13.51 -5.87 -24.44
N ASN A 182 -12.18 -5.90 -24.41
CA ASN A 182 -11.32 -5.14 -25.30
C ASN A 182 -11.62 -3.63 -25.19
N ILE A 183 -11.36 -3.07 -24.01
CA ILE A 183 -11.65 -1.67 -23.70
C ILE A 183 -10.36 -0.88 -23.61
N LYS A 184 -10.26 0.21 -24.36
CA LYS A 184 -9.15 1.15 -24.30
C LYS A 184 -9.68 2.52 -23.91
N THR A 185 -9.03 3.17 -22.95
CA THR A 185 -9.33 4.54 -22.57
C THR A 185 -8.05 5.32 -22.29
N ASN A 186 -8.02 6.59 -22.69
CA ASN A 186 -7.00 7.55 -22.25
C ASN A 186 -7.57 8.62 -21.29
N SER A 187 -8.79 8.39 -20.79
CA SER A 187 -9.45 9.24 -19.80
C SER A 187 -8.70 9.29 -18.47
N LYS A 188 -9.14 10.14 -17.54
CA LYS A 188 -8.77 10.02 -16.13
C LYS A 188 -9.28 8.71 -15.53
N ALA A 189 -10.50 8.31 -15.90
CA ALA A 189 -10.99 6.96 -15.61
C ALA A 189 -12.07 6.52 -16.60
N LEU A 190 -12.25 5.20 -16.74
CA LEU A 190 -13.40 4.66 -17.48
C LEU A 190 -14.71 4.96 -16.73
N PHE A 191 -14.72 4.74 -15.42
CA PHE A 191 -15.80 5.11 -14.52
C PHE A 191 -15.30 6.14 -13.52
N HIS A 192 -15.61 7.42 -13.74
CA HIS A 192 -15.34 8.49 -12.79
C HIS A 192 -16.64 8.89 -12.11
N ILE A 193 -16.71 8.75 -10.78
CA ILE A 193 -17.94 8.96 -10.00
C ILE A 193 -17.69 9.99 -8.92
N LEU A 194 -18.51 11.04 -8.91
CA LEU A 194 -18.44 12.16 -7.97
C LEU A 194 -19.71 12.24 -7.13
N TYR A 195 -19.55 12.34 -5.81
CA TYR A 195 -20.58 12.68 -4.82
C TYR A 195 -21.78 11.72 -4.71
N GLN A 196 -21.69 10.53 -5.33
CA GLN A 196 -22.81 9.59 -5.45
C GLN A 196 -22.49 8.18 -4.98
N ASN A 197 -23.53 7.43 -4.62
CA ASN A 197 -23.43 5.99 -4.43
C ASN A 197 -23.28 5.30 -5.80
N ILE A 198 -22.53 4.19 -5.84
CA ILE A 198 -22.45 3.33 -7.02
C ILE A 198 -22.54 1.85 -6.65
N GLU A 199 -23.25 1.07 -7.47
CA GLU A 199 -23.34 -0.38 -7.36
C GLU A 199 -22.88 -1.05 -8.66
N PHE A 200 -21.85 -1.89 -8.55
CA PHE A 200 -21.47 -2.88 -9.56
C PHE A 200 -21.88 -4.26 -9.04
N ASN A 201 -22.71 -4.97 -9.80
CA ASN A 201 -23.17 -6.30 -9.42
C ASN A 201 -23.12 -7.24 -10.63
N ASN A 202 -22.30 -8.28 -10.54
CA ASN A 202 -22.06 -9.22 -11.63
C ASN A 202 -21.53 -8.50 -12.88
N VAL A 203 -20.32 -7.93 -12.77
CA VAL A 203 -19.66 -7.24 -13.88
C VAL A 203 -18.38 -8.00 -14.25
N GLU A 204 -18.24 -8.32 -15.53
CA GLU A 204 -17.07 -9.00 -16.09
C GLU A 204 -16.30 -8.06 -17.00
N VAL A 205 -15.00 -7.95 -16.77
CA VAL A 205 -14.08 -7.11 -17.53
C VAL A 205 -12.91 -7.96 -17.99
N LYS A 206 -12.62 -7.96 -19.29
CA LYS A 206 -11.49 -8.68 -19.86
C LYS A 206 -10.79 -7.84 -20.94
N ASP A 207 -9.47 -7.90 -21.00
CA ASP A 207 -8.67 -7.25 -22.04
C ASP A 207 -8.91 -5.72 -22.02
N PHE A 208 -8.29 -4.99 -21.08
CA PHE A 208 -8.45 -3.53 -21.02
C PHE A 208 -7.13 -2.77 -20.87
N GLU A 209 -7.14 -1.54 -21.36
CA GLU A 209 -6.01 -0.62 -21.38
C GLU A 209 -6.46 0.78 -20.92
N CYS A 210 -6.02 1.18 -19.74
CA CYS A 210 -6.20 2.49 -19.13
C CYS A 210 -4.89 3.30 -19.30
N ILE A 211 -4.75 4.01 -20.42
CA ILE A 211 -3.47 4.55 -20.94
C ILE A 211 -3.40 6.09 -21.02
N GLY A 212 -4.10 6.83 -20.15
CA GLY A 212 -4.07 8.29 -20.19
C GLY A 212 -2.74 8.89 -19.75
N ASP A 213 -2.57 10.19 -20.04
CA ASP A 213 -1.36 10.94 -19.77
C ASP A 213 -1.18 11.16 -18.25
N GLY A 214 0.06 11.10 -17.77
CA GLY A 214 0.43 11.53 -16.40
C GLY A 214 0.43 10.45 -15.31
N GLY A 215 0.19 9.17 -15.63
CA GLY A 215 0.31 8.09 -14.64
C GLY A 215 -0.85 7.98 -13.65
N ASP A 216 -1.97 8.67 -13.89
CA ASP A 216 -3.10 8.76 -12.96
C ASP A 216 -4.39 8.10 -13.49
N THR A 217 -4.34 7.41 -14.64
CA THR A 217 -5.54 6.81 -15.22
C THR A 217 -5.96 5.55 -14.47
N SER A 218 -7.23 5.49 -14.08
CA SER A 218 -7.84 4.34 -13.40
C SER A 218 -8.93 3.67 -14.24
N PHE A 219 -9.31 2.45 -13.90
CA PHE A 219 -10.55 1.87 -14.42
C PHE A 219 -11.76 2.45 -13.70
N ILE A 220 -11.69 2.54 -12.36
CA ILE A 220 -12.66 3.25 -11.53
C ILE A 220 -11.95 4.33 -10.71
N LEU A 221 -12.47 5.55 -10.78
CA LEU A 221 -12.12 6.65 -9.90
C LEU A 221 -13.37 7.07 -9.13
N TYR A 222 -13.31 6.98 -7.81
CA TYR A 222 -14.41 7.28 -6.91
C TYR A 222 -14.04 8.41 -5.94
N ASP A 223 -14.86 9.46 -5.92
CA ASP A 223 -14.72 10.60 -5.01
C ASP A 223 -16.10 10.97 -4.44
N SER A 224 -16.36 10.65 -3.18
CA SER A 224 -17.60 11.02 -2.49
C SER A 224 -17.70 12.50 -2.11
N GLY A 225 -16.63 13.28 -2.28
CA GLY A 225 -16.49 14.63 -1.76
C GLY A 225 -16.65 14.66 -0.24
N GLU A 226 -17.54 15.53 0.25
CA GLU A 226 -17.86 15.65 1.68
C GLU A 226 -18.95 14.66 2.15
N ALA A 227 -19.66 14.02 1.23
CA ALA A 227 -20.75 13.11 1.56
C ALA A 227 -20.21 11.74 1.98
N ASN A 228 -20.83 11.10 2.99
CA ASN A 228 -20.51 9.72 3.33
C ASN A 228 -21.25 8.76 2.39
N SER A 229 -20.78 8.65 1.14
CA SER A 229 -21.39 7.76 0.13
C SER A 229 -20.77 6.37 0.13
N LYS A 230 -21.45 5.45 -0.54
CA LYS A 230 -21.16 4.02 -0.56
C LYS A 230 -20.84 3.54 -1.96
N MET A 231 -19.68 2.88 -2.09
CA MET A 231 -19.28 2.12 -3.27
C MET A 231 -19.47 0.64 -3.00
N THR A 232 -20.31 -0.03 -3.78
CA THR A 232 -20.58 -1.46 -3.65
C THR A 232 -20.16 -2.19 -4.91
N ILE A 233 -19.26 -3.16 -4.76
CA ILE A 233 -18.83 -4.07 -5.83
C ILE A 233 -19.08 -5.50 -5.37
N LYS A 234 -19.93 -6.23 -6.11
CA LYS A 234 -20.26 -7.63 -5.84
C LYS A 234 -20.16 -8.46 -7.12
N ASN A 235 -19.62 -9.68 -7.01
CA ASN A 235 -19.51 -10.60 -8.14
C ASN A 235 -18.73 -9.98 -9.33
N PHE A 236 -17.71 -9.18 -9.04
CA PHE A 236 -16.92 -8.47 -10.04
C PHE A 236 -15.74 -9.33 -10.48
N ARG A 237 -15.53 -9.47 -11.78
CA ARG A 237 -14.39 -10.22 -12.33
C ARG A 237 -13.66 -9.32 -13.32
N ILE A 238 -12.44 -8.93 -12.99
CA ILE A 238 -11.58 -8.16 -13.88
C ILE A 238 -10.29 -8.92 -14.13
N GLN A 239 -9.95 -9.09 -15.39
CA GLN A 239 -8.77 -9.85 -15.80
C GLN A 239 -8.08 -9.28 -17.03
N ASP A 240 -6.79 -9.56 -17.18
CA ASP A 240 -6.00 -9.26 -18.37
C ASP A 240 -6.04 -7.76 -18.71
N GLY A 241 -5.36 -6.92 -17.94
CA GLY A 241 -5.38 -5.48 -18.24
C GLY A 241 -4.25 -4.64 -17.69
N ILE A 242 -4.16 -3.43 -18.22
CA ILE A 242 -3.11 -2.46 -17.94
C ILE A 242 -3.73 -1.15 -17.45
N SER A 243 -3.16 -0.57 -16.40
CA SER A 243 -3.57 0.73 -15.86
C SER A 243 -2.37 1.64 -15.58
N ASN A 244 -2.37 2.86 -16.14
CA ASN A 244 -1.29 3.82 -15.93
C ASN A 244 -1.24 4.41 -14.51
N GLY A 245 -2.32 4.30 -13.74
CA GLY A 245 -2.35 4.54 -12.30
C GLY A 245 -3.07 3.41 -11.58
N PRO A 246 -3.60 3.65 -10.37
CA PRO A 246 -4.34 2.62 -9.65
C PRO A 246 -5.54 2.10 -10.43
N LEU A 247 -5.81 0.79 -10.42
CA LEU A 247 -6.95 0.24 -11.16
C LEU A 247 -8.28 0.75 -10.59
N ILE A 248 -8.43 0.73 -9.27
CA ILE A 248 -9.52 1.37 -8.52
C ILE A 248 -8.89 2.41 -7.60
N LYS A 249 -9.20 3.69 -7.81
CA LYS A 249 -8.74 4.80 -6.97
C LYS A 249 -9.92 5.42 -6.23
N ILE A 250 -9.78 5.55 -4.91
CA ILE A 250 -10.78 6.11 -4.00
C ILE A 250 -10.13 7.30 -3.30
N ILE A 251 -10.63 8.51 -3.54
CA ILE A 251 -10.07 9.77 -3.04
C ILE A 251 -11.19 10.66 -2.48
N ASP A 252 -11.55 10.48 -1.21
CA ASP A 252 -12.66 11.26 -0.64
C ASP A 252 -12.51 11.59 0.86
N ASN A 253 -13.47 12.32 1.43
CA ASN A 253 -13.42 12.68 2.85
C ASN A 253 -13.92 11.54 3.76
N SER A 254 -14.97 10.83 3.33
CA SER A 254 -15.55 9.70 4.05
C SER A 254 -16.30 8.75 3.10
N ASN A 255 -16.09 7.44 3.23
CA ASN A 255 -16.87 6.45 2.47
C ASN A 255 -17.10 5.11 3.20
N GLU A 256 -18.08 4.36 2.67
CA GLU A 256 -18.18 2.90 2.88
C GLU A 256 -17.85 2.17 1.57
N PHE A 257 -16.80 1.35 1.57
CA PHE A 257 -16.40 0.52 0.44
C PHE A 257 -16.67 -0.95 0.73
N LEU A 258 -17.59 -1.55 -0.02
CA LEU A 258 -17.96 -2.96 0.08
C LEU A 258 -17.49 -3.72 -1.17
N PHE A 259 -16.60 -4.70 -0.99
CA PHE A 259 -16.07 -5.54 -2.06
C PHE A 259 -16.26 -7.03 -1.74
N GLU A 260 -17.21 -7.69 -2.41
CA GLU A 260 -17.62 -9.06 -2.07
C GLU A 260 -17.61 -10.00 -3.28
N ASN A 261 -17.26 -11.26 -3.06
CA ASN A 261 -17.38 -12.34 -4.05
C ASN A 261 -16.71 -12.01 -5.40
N SER A 262 -15.57 -11.34 -5.38
CA SER A 262 -14.98 -10.69 -6.55
C SER A 262 -13.54 -11.15 -6.82
N ASN A 263 -13.09 -11.03 -8.08
CA ASN A 263 -11.78 -11.44 -8.54
C ASN A 263 -11.07 -10.32 -9.33
N ILE A 264 -9.80 -10.06 -9.01
CA ILE A 264 -8.87 -9.22 -9.79
C ILE A 264 -7.67 -10.09 -10.17
N THR A 265 -7.45 -10.32 -11.47
CA THR A 265 -6.38 -11.22 -11.93
C THR A 265 -5.57 -10.67 -13.10
N ASN A 266 -4.26 -10.91 -13.11
CA ASN A 266 -3.40 -10.57 -14.26
C ASN A 266 -3.49 -9.08 -14.66
N ILE A 267 -3.40 -8.20 -13.66
CA ILE A 267 -3.38 -6.74 -13.85
C ILE A 267 -1.96 -6.22 -13.71
N ILE A 268 -1.51 -5.42 -14.68
CA ILE A 268 -0.27 -4.64 -14.58
C ILE A 268 -0.66 -3.18 -14.37
N SER A 269 -0.32 -2.62 -13.23
CA SER A 269 -0.59 -1.21 -12.94
C SER A 269 0.68 -0.45 -12.59
N TYR A 270 0.77 0.80 -13.02
CA TYR A 270 1.81 1.74 -12.59
C TYR A 270 1.43 2.44 -11.27
N GLY A 271 0.77 1.68 -10.39
CA GLY A 271 0.25 2.07 -9.09
C GLY A 271 -0.42 0.87 -8.42
N SER A 272 -1.06 1.07 -7.27
CA SER A 272 -1.80 0.00 -6.57
C SER A 272 -3.01 -0.51 -7.38
N PHE A 273 -3.38 -1.80 -7.34
CA PHE A 273 -4.62 -2.25 -8.00
C PHE A 273 -5.87 -1.68 -7.31
N ILE A 274 -5.78 -1.43 -6.00
CA ILE A 274 -6.80 -0.67 -5.27
C ILE A 274 -6.08 0.33 -4.39
N SER A 275 -6.27 1.63 -4.62
CA SER A 275 -5.78 2.69 -3.73
C SER A 275 -6.97 3.35 -3.04
N ASN A 276 -6.94 3.40 -1.72
CA ASN A 276 -7.89 4.13 -0.91
C ASN A 276 -7.15 5.17 -0.06
N GLU A 277 -7.22 6.40 -0.53
CA GLU A 277 -6.56 7.58 0.03
C GLU A 277 -7.55 8.48 0.77
N SER A 278 -8.75 7.97 1.05
CA SER A 278 -9.78 8.72 1.74
C SER A 278 -9.38 9.06 3.16
N LYS A 279 -9.82 10.21 3.68
CA LYS A 279 -9.48 10.61 5.05
C LYS A 279 -10.06 9.65 6.09
N ASN A 280 -11.27 9.15 5.85
CA ASN A 280 -11.93 8.13 6.66
C ASN A 280 -12.58 7.10 5.75
N SER A 281 -12.31 5.81 5.93
CA SER A 281 -12.99 4.78 5.14
C SER A 281 -13.36 3.57 5.98
N LYS A 282 -14.59 3.09 5.80
CA LYS A 282 -15.04 1.80 6.29
C LYS A 282 -15.03 0.81 5.13
N VAL A 283 -14.17 -0.19 5.21
CA VAL A 283 -13.88 -1.11 4.11
C VAL A 283 -14.22 -2.54 4.54
N ILE A 284 -14.99 -3.24 3.71
CA ILE A 284 -15.37 -4.64 3.94
C ILE A 284 -15.03 -5.45 2.70
N PHE A 285 -14.10 -6.39 2.84
CA PHE A 285 -13.73 -7.37 1.83
C PHE A 285 -14.17 -8.75 2.30
N SER A 286 -14.94 -9.46 1.47
CA SER A 286 -15.43 -10.80 1.81
C SER A 286 -15.42 -11.71 0.59
N ASN A 287 -14.78 -12.87 0.71
CA ASN A 287 -14.67 -13.84 -0.39
C ASN A 287 -14.10 -13.21 -1.68
N VAL A 288 -13.00 -12.47 -1.53
CA VAL A 288 -12.30 -11.80 -2.64
C VAL A 288 -11.07 -12.60 -3.03
N LYS A 289 -10.76 -12.67 -4.33
CA LYS A 289 -9.51 -13.20 -4.86
C LYS A 289 -8.76 -12.10 -5.61
N ILE A 290 -7.50 -11.85 -5.25
CA ILE A 290 -6.62 -10.91 -5.94
C ILE A 290 -5.34 -11.67 -6.26
N SER A 291 -5.10 -11.96 -7.53
CA SER A 291 -3.98 -12.81 -7.91
C SER A 291 -3.24 -12.44 -9.19
N GLU A 292 -1.95 -12.75 -9.24
CA GLU A 292 -1.12 -12.58 -10.45
C GLU A 292 -1.04 -11.12 -10.93
N ASN A 293 -1.15 -10.16 -10.01
CA ASN A 293 -1.11 -8.75 -10.35
C ASN A 293 0.26 -8.13 -10.06
N ILE A 294 0.66 -7.12 -10.82
CA ILE A 294 1.96 -6.44 -10.70
C ILE A 294 1.77 -4.92 -10.56
N ASN A 295 2.10 -4.37 -9.39
CA ASN A 295 2.30 -2.94 -9.22
C ASN A 295 3.76 -2.62 -9.59
N THR A 296 3.93 -1.92 -10.72
CA THR A 296 5.26 -1.57 -11.25
C THR A 296 5.83 -0.28 -10.68
N SER A 297 5.06 0.47 -9.88
CA SER A 297 5.55 1.68 -9.22
C SER A 297 6.53 1.33 -8.09
N LYS A 298 7.63 2.09 -8.03
CA LYS A 298 8.59 2.01 -6.92
C LYS A 298 8.23 2.96 -5.78
N GLU A 299 7.31 3.89 -6.04
CA GLU A 299 6.92 4.94 -5.10
C GLU A 299 5.57 4.60 -4.47
N GLU A 300 4.60 4.11 -5.26
CA GLU A 300 3.30 3.71 -4.75
C GLU A 300 3.36 2.34 -4.08
N CYS A 301 2.95 2.31 -2.81
CA CYS A 301 2.95 1.12 -1.99
C CYS A 301 1.80 0.16 -2.35
N GLY A 302 1.94 -1.13 -2.05
CA GLY A 302 0.82 -2.08 -2.04
C GLY A 302 0.47 -2.70 -3.39
N GLY A 303 -0.13 -3.91 -3.34
CA GLY A 303 -1.13 -4.31 -4.32
C GLY A 303 -2.49 -3.63 -4.02
N ILE A 304 -2.82 -3.54 -2.74
CA ILE A 304 -3.86 -2.68 -2.19
C ILE A 304 -3.19 -1.68 -1.26
N HIS A 305 -3.47 -0.40 -1.45
CA HIS A 305 -2.98 0.68 -0.62
C HIS A 305 -4.11 1.30 0.20
N PHE A 306 -3.87 1.42 1.50
CA PHE A 306 -4.74 2.12 2.44
C PHE A 306 -3.95 3.24 3.13
N ASN A 307 -4.54 4.43 3.19
CA ASN A 307 -3.99 5.61 3.87
C ASN A 307 -5.01 6.22 4.89
N ASN A 308 -4.55 7.09 5.79
CA ASN A 308 -5.34 7.86 6.76
C ASN A 308 -6.07 7.01 7.83
N ASN A 309 -7.39 7.24 8.03
CA ASN A 309 -8.19 6.55 9.03
C ASN A 309 -8.99 5.42 8.38
N ILE A 310 -8.71 4.19 8.78
CA ILE A 310 -9.27 3.00 8.14
C ILE A 310 -9.94 2.09 9.17
N ASN A 311 -11.18 1.71 8.89
CA ASN A 311 -11.87 0.62 9.55
C ASN A 311 -12.07 -0.52 8.54
N LEU A 312 -11.19 -1.50 8.58
CA LEU A 312 -11.07 -2.55 7.57
C LEU A 312 -11.39 -3.92 8.15
N SER A 313 -12.27 -4.65 7.46
CA SER A 313 -12.52 -6.08 7.69
C SER A 313 -12.28 -6.85 6.40
N ILE A 314 -11.33 -7.79 6.40
CA ILE A 314 -11.08 -8.72 5.29
C ILE A 314 -11.30 -10.13 5.79
N THR A 315 -12.22 -10.85 5.15
CA THR A 315 -12.59 -12.21 5.53
C THR A 315 -12.62 -13.16 4.36
N ASN A 316 -12.23 -14.42 4.58
CA ASN A 316 -12.35 -15.51 3.61
C ASN A 316 -11.75 -15.19 2.23
N SER A 317 -10.70 -14.37 2.17
CA SER A 317 -10.15 -13.84 0.92
C SER A 317 -8.76 -14.40 0.61
N LYS A 318 -8.36 -14.34 -0.66
CA LYS A 318 -7.11 -14.91 -1.18
C LYS A 318 -6.30 -13.86 -1.94
N PHE A 319 -5.04 -13.68 -1.54
CA PHE A 319 -4.06 -12.80 -2.17
C PHE A 319 -2.89 -13.65 -2.64
N ILE A 320 -2.83 -13.94 -3.94
CA ILE A 320 -1.92 -14.96 -4.47
C ILE A 320 -1.02 -14.41 -5.57
N ASN A 321 0.29 -14.54 -5.44
CA ASN A 321 1.23 -14.16 -6.50
C ASN A 321 1.09 -12.70 -6.94
N ASN A 322 0.85 -11.78 -5.99
CA ASN A 322 0.87 -10.34 -6.27
C ASN A 322 2.28 -9.80 -6.02
N ASN A 323 2.75 -8.95 -6.92
CA ASN A 323 4.08 -8.38 -6.88
C ASN A 323 4.00 -6.85 -6.84
N SER A 324 4.57 -6.24 -5.81
CA SER A 324 4.77 -4.79 -5.74
C SER A 324 6.26 -4.49 -5.84
N LYS A 325 6.65 -3.50 -6.66
CA LYS A 325 8.04 -2.98 -6.67
C LYS A 325 8.33 -2.02 -5.52
N SER A 326 7.35 -1.79 -4.65
CA SER A 326 7.46 -1.05 -3.39
C SER A 326 7.16 -2.00 -2.22
N ASN A 327 6.72 -1.48 -1.07
CA ASN A 327 6.38 -2.30 0.09
C ASN A 327 4.96 -2.91 -0.02
N GLY A 328 4.71 -4.01 0.70
CA GLY A 328 3.39 -4.65 0.81
C GLY A 328 2.95 -5.35 -0.48
N GLY A 329 3.36 -6.59 -0.71
CA GLY A 329 3.09 -7.25 -2.00
C GLY A 329 1.60 -7.47 -2.26
N ALA A 330 0.84 -7.74 -1.21
CA ALA A 330 -0.62 -7.80 -1.26
C ALA A 330 -1.26 -6.52 -0.71
N ILE A 331 -0.93 -6.14 0.52
CA ILE A 331 -1.57 -5.01 1.22
C ILE A 331 -0.50 -4.11 1.82
N CYS A 332 -0.64 -2.82 1.60
CA CYS A 332 0.16 -1.80 2.24
C CYS A 332 -0.73 -0.82 3.00
N PHE A 333 -0.38 -0.62 4.26
CA PHE A 333 -0.88 0.45 5.09
C PHE A 333 0.25 1.47 5.26
N ASP A 334 0.10 2.63 4.63
CA ASP A 334 1.05 3.73 4.74
C ASP A 334 0.35 5.00 5.24
N GLU A 335 1.09 5.86 5.93
CA GLU A 335 0.59 7.12 6.49
C GLU A 335 -0.69 6.99 7.36
N ILE A 336 -0.93 5.82 7.95
CA ILE A 336 -2.12 5.56 8.75
C ILE A 336 -2.14 6.36 10.06
N SER A 337 -3.22 7.10 10.27
CA SER A 337 -3.47 7.87 11.50
C SER A 337 -4.26 7.03 12.53
N ASN A 338 -5.27 6.29 12.07
CA ASN A 338 -6.09 5.39 12.90
C ASN A 338 -6.44 4.11 12.14
N LEU A 339 -6.29 2.96 12.81
CA LEU A 339 -6.57 1.65 12.22
C LEU A 339 -7.42 0.81 13.16
N ARG A 340 -8.60 0.43 12.65
CA ARG A 340 -9.34 -0.74 13.13
C ARG A 340 -9.23 -1.82 12.06
N LEU A 341 -8.68 -2.97 12.42
CA LEU A 341 -8.35 -4.02 11.48
C LEU A 341 -8.91 -5.35 11.97
N ASN A 342 -9.64 -6.04 11.11
CA ASN A 342 -9.99 -7.45 11.26
C ASN A 342 -9.54 -8.21 10.01
N LEU A 343 -8.52 -9.03 10.13
CA LEU A 343 -8.10 -9.99 9.11
C LEU A 343 -8.42 -11.40 9.63
N SER A 344 -9.44 -12.04 9.08
CA SER A 344 -9.83 -13.39 9.51
C SER A 344 -9.98 -14.39 8.36
N SER A 345 -9.41 -15.58 8.53
CA SER A 345 -9.55 -16.69 7.57
C SER A 345 -9.11 -16.36 6.15
N ASN A 346 -8.03 -15.58 5.99
CA ASN A 346 -7.48 -15.21 4.68
C ASN A 346 -6.24 -16.02 4.32
N GLU A 347 -5.94 -16.08 3.03
CA GLU A 347 -4.75 -16.71 2.47
C GLU A 347 -3.90 -15.67 1.74
N PHE A 348 -2.66 -15.46 2.19
CA PHE A 348 -1.64 -14.68 1.52
C PHE A 348 -0.53 -15.62 1.05
N SER A 349 -0.42 -15.85 -0.26
CA SER A 349 0.61 -16.75 -0.77
C SER A 349 1.38 -16.21 -1.96
N LYS A 350 2.70 -16.45 -1.98
CA LYS A 350 3.59 -16.10 -3.09
C LYS A 350 3.61 -14.62 -3.43
N ASN A 351 3.21 -13.75 -2.49
CA ASN A 351 3.28 -12.31 -2.72
C ASN A 351 4.71 -11.83 -2.54
N ASN A 352 5.11 -10.81 -3.30
CA ASN A 352 6.47 -10.29 -3.32
C ASN A 352 6.48 -8.76 -3.22
N ALA A 353 7.41 -8.22 -2.43
CA ALA A 353 7.63 -6.78 -2.25
C ALA A 353 9.05 -6.47 -1.75
N VAL A 354 9.38 -5.18 -1.61
CA VAL A 354 10.63 -4.73 -0.97
C VAL A 354 10.62 -5.07 0.52
N ASN A 355 9.59 -4.62 1.24
CA ASN A 355 9.32 -4.99 2.63
C ASN A 355 7.89 -5.51 2.78
N GLY A 356 7.69 -6.49 3.65
CA GLY A 356 6.36 -7.05 3.90
C GLY A 356 5.84 -7.77 2.66
N GLY A 357 6.40 -8.94 2.36
CA GLY A 357 6.11 -9.65 1.11
C GLY A 357 4.62 -9.86 0.86
N ALA A 358 3.82 -10.04 1.92
CA ALA A 358 2.37 -9.92 1.85
C ALA A 358 1.86 -8.58 2.38
N ILE A 359 2.17 -8.26 3.65
CA ILE A 359 1.59 -7.10 4.35
C ILE A 359 2.70 -6.18 4.85
N TYR A 360 2.57 -4.90 4.55
CA TYR A 360 3.38 -3.83 5.11
C TYR A 360 2.52 -2.86 5.91
N MET A 361 3.00 -2.44 7.09
CA MET A 361 2.29 -1.49 7.95
C MET A 361 3.20 -0.40 8.50
N LYS A 362 2.81 0.86 8.30
CA LYS A 362 3.50 2.04 8.81
C LYS A 362 2.49 3.11 9.26
N ASN A 363 2.81 3.82 10.34
CA ASN A 363 1.99 4.95 10.79
C ASN A 363 2.25 6.21 9.98
N GLY A 364 1.28 7.11 9.97
CA GLY A 364 1.45 8.50 9.58
C GLY A 364 2.14 9.35 10.63
N LYS A 365 2.39 10.61 10.28
CA LYS A 365 3.08 11.58 11.15
C LYS A 365 2.24 12.01 12.36
N ILE A 366 0.91 12.02 12.21
CA ILE A 366 -0.03 12.43 13.25
C ILE A 366 -0.67 11.17 13.81
N ILE A 367 -0.38 10.86 15.07
CA ILE A 367 -0.90 9.66 15.73
C ILE A 367 -1.64 10.12 16.99
N ASN A 368 -2.95 9.87 17.03
CA ASN A 368 -3.71 10.09 18.25
C ASN A 368 -3.46 8.93 19.21
N MET A 369 -2.59 9.14 20.20
CA MET A 369 -2.22 8.10 21.16
C MET A 369 -3.37 7.70 22.11
N ASN A 370 -4.48 8.44 22.13
CA ASN A 370 -5.60 8.18 23.06
C ASN A 370 -6.71 7.30 22.48
N GLU A 371 -6.65 6.94 21.19
CA GLU A 371 -7.68 6.11 20.58
C GLU A 371 -7.40 4.62 20.77
N ASN A 372 -8.44 3.89 21.21
CA ASN A 372 -8.42 2.43 21.28
C ASN A 372 -8.38 1.86 19.85
N LYS A 373 -7.21 1.37 19.46
CA LYS A 373 -7.00 0.62 18.22
C LYS A 373 -7.37 -0.85 18.47
N THR A 374 -8.20 -1.43 17.61
CA THR A 374 -8.52 -2.86 17.64
C THR A 374 -7.93 -3.48 16.40
N LEU A 375 -6.87 -4.28 16.58
CA LEU A 375 -6.19 -4.99 15.51
C LEU A 375 -6.36 -6.49 15.79
N ILE A 376 -7.10 -7.18 14.94
CA ILE A 376 -7.35 -8.62 15.04
C ILE A 376 -6.86 -9.25 13.76
N ILE A 377 -5.94 -10.21 13.89
CA ILE A 377 -5.40 -11.00 12.80
C ILE A 377 -5.49 -12.46 13.25
N GLU A 378 -6.48 -13.20 12.73
CA GLU A 378 -6.76 -14.54 13.20
C GLU A 378 -7.02 -15.56 12.08
N ASN A 379 -6.62 -16.81 12.30
CA ASN A 379 -6.90 -17.91 11.37
C ASN A 379 -6.39 -17.67 9.93
N ASN A 380 -5.37 -16.82 9.72
CA ASN A 380 -4.83 -16.54 8.40
C ASN A 380 -3.65 -17.46 8.06
N ILE A 381 -3.42 -17.65 6.76
CA ILE A 381 -2.29 -18.41 6.22
C ILE A 381 -1.40 -17.45 5.42
N PHE A 382 -0.14 -17.36 5.80
CA PHE A 382 0.92 -16.66 5.09
C PHE A 382 1.92 -17.70 4.59
N ASN A 383 1.87 -18.01 3.29
CA ASN A 383 2.67 -19.10 2.71
C ASN A 383 3.53 -18.65 1.52
N GLU A 384 4.84 -18.91 1.57
CA GLU A 384 5.76 -18.64 0.46
C GLU A 384 5.81 -17.17 -0.01
N ASN A 385 5.49 -16.22 0.87
CA ASN A 385 5.67 -14.79 0.56
C ASN A 385 7.15 -14.41 0.66
N SER A 386 7.58 -13.42 -0.11
CA SER A 386 8.97 -13.00 -0.22
C SER A 386 9.13 -11.50 -0.10
N ALA A 387 10.14 -11.05 0.66
CA ALA A 387 10.56 -9.67 0.73
C ALA A 387 12.03 -9.54 0.29
N GLU A 388 12.35 -8.49 -0.47
CA GLU A 388 13.74 -8.19 -0.84
C GLU A 388 14.58 -7.87 0.41
N ASP A 389 14.02 -7.10 1.34
CA ASP A 389 14.71 -6.61 2.52
C ASP A 389 14.19 -7.28 3.80
N PHE A 390 13.01 -6.89 4.28
CA PHE A 390 12.53 -7.28 5.61
C PHE A 390 11.11 -7.83 5.61
N GLY A 391 10.83 -8.82 6.47
CA GLY A 391 9.47 -9.28 6.74
C GLY A 391 8.87 -10.06 5.57
N GLY A 392 9.31 -11.30 5.35
CA GLY A 392 8.92 -12.07 4.16
C GLY A 392 7.42 -12.25 4.01
N ALA A 393 6.67 -12.40 5.11
CA ALA A 393 5.22 -12.27 5.12
C ALA A 393 4.78 -10.88 5.55
N MET A 394 5.23 -10.43 6.72
CA MET A 394 4.73 -9.22 7.35
C MET A 394 5.87 -8.33 7.82
N TYR A 395 5.75 -7.04 7.53
CA TYR A 395 6.59 -5.99 8.05
C TYR A 395 5.72 -4.95 8.74
N SER A 396 6.05 -4.59 9.98
CA SER A 396 5.28 -3.56 10.69
C SER A 396 6.13 -2.63 11.56
N GLU A 397 6.05 -1.34 11.26
CA GLU A 397 6.47 -0.22 12.13
C GLU A 397 5.27 0.39 12.86
N PHE A 398 4.08 -0.22 12.76
CA PHE A 398 2.85 0.34 13.27
C PHE A 398 2.90 0.46 14.80
N GLN A 399 2.60 1.65 15.32
CA GLN A 399 2.65 1.93 16.75
C GLN A 399 1.46 1.26 17.42
N LYS A 400 1.69 0.76 18.63
CA LYS A 400 0.72 -0.02 19.37
C LYS A 400 0.32 -1.35 18.75
N ILE A 401 1.13 -1.89 17.84
CA ILE A 401 0.85 -3.22 17.29
C ILE A 401 0.91 -4.33 18.36
N TYR A 402 1.54 -4.07 19.51
CA TYR A 402 1.45 -4.95 20.69
C TYR A 402 0.05 -5.21 21.22
N LEU A 403 -0.88 -4.28 21.01
CA LEU A 403 -2.28 -4.47 21.37
C LEU A 403 -3.03 -5.35 20.37
N ALA A 404 -2.38 -5.76 19.28
CA ALA A 404 -2.99 -6.63 18.28
C ALA A 404 -3.18 -8.05 18.83
N ILE A 405 -4.35 -8.62 18.53
CA ILE A 405 -4.66 -10.01 18.76
C ILE A 405 -4.20 -10.80 17.53
N LEU A 406 -3.12 -11.56 17.67
CA LEU A 406 -2.60 -12.45 16.64
C LEU A 406 -2.73 -13.90 17.10
N VAL A 407 -3.75 -14.62 16.61
CA VAL A 407 -4.05 -15.99 17.06
C VAL A 407 -4.38 -16.94 15.91
N ASN A 408 -3.94 -18.19 16.03
CA ASN A 408 -4.20 -19.27 15.06
C ASN A 408 -3.76 -18.97 13.62
N ASN A 409 -2.76 -18.09 13.43
CA ASN A 409 -2.20 -17.86 12.11
C ASN A 409 -1.08 -18.84 11.82
N LYS A 410 -0.86 -19.11 10.53
CA LYS A 410 0.23 -19.96 10.04
C LYS A 410 1.14 -19.17 9.12
N PHE A 411 2.41 -19.04 9.49
CA PHE A 411 3.48 -18.45 8.69
C PHE A 411 4.43 -19.56 8.24
N SER A 412 4.37 -19.93 6.96
CA SER A 412 5.20 -21.01 6.44
C SER A 412 5.97 -20.64 5.17
N TYR A 413 7.24 -21.04 5.12
CA TYR A 413 8.09 -20.92 3.93
C TYR A 413 8.26 -19.50 3.38
N ASN A 414 8.01 -18.47 4.20
CA ASN A 414 8.23 -17.09 3.81
C ASN A 414 9.74 -16.75 3.82
N LYS A 415 10.15 -15.76 3.03
CA LYS A 415 11.57 -15.44 2.81
C LYS A 415 11.81 -13.93 2.89
N ALA A 416 12.90 -13.53 3.53
CA ALA A 416 13.38 -12.15 3.51
C ALA A 416 14.87 -12.12 3.15
N GLY A 417 15.34 -11.08 2.47
CA GLY A 417 16.74 -10.94 2.11
C GLY A 417 17.64 -10.53 3.28
N ILE A 418 17.14 -9.71 4.21
CA ILE A 418 17.92 -9.15 5.33
C ILE A 418 17.55 -9.78 6.67
N LEU A 419 16.29 -9.62 7.13
CA LEU A 419 15.83 -10.11 8.43
C LEU A 419 14.30 -10.36 8.43
N GLY A 420 13.84 -11.25 9.31
CA GLY A 420 12.42 -11.53 9.52
C GLY A 420 11.83 -12.32 8.36
N GLY A 421 12.28 -13.57 8.18
CA GLY A 421 11.81 -14.44 7.11
C GLY A 421 10.29 -14.58 7.09
N GLY A 422 9.64 -14.65 8.26
CA GLY A 422 8.19 -14.52 8.39
C GLY A 422 7.78 -13.10 8.73
N ILE A 423 8.10 -12.65 9.96
CA ILE A 423 7.67 -11.35 10.48
C ILE A 423 8.89 -10.48 10.84
N PHE A 424 8.85 -9.20 10.50
CA PHE A 424 9.83 -8.23 10.96
C PHE A 424 9.17 -7.00 11.61
N SER A 425 9.79 -6.49 12.69
CA SER A 425 9.45 -5.18 13.25
C SER A 425 10.68 -4.37 13.65
N PRO A 426 10.75 -3.07 13.31
CA PRO A 426 11.85 -2.21 13.70
C PRO A 426 11.64 -1.47 15.03
N ASN A 427 10.64 -1.78 15.87
CA ASN A 427 10.36 -1.02 17.10
C ASN A 427 10.51 -1.86 18.36
N SER A 428 11.29 -1.37 19.35
CA SER A 428 11.61 -2.07 20.61
C SER A 428 10.42 -2.21 21.60
N VAL A 429 10.38 -3.36 22.31
CA VAL A 429 9.32 -3.91 23.19
C VAL A 429 9.20 -3.27 24.58
N VAL A 430 9.63 -2.02 24.84
CA VAL A 430 9.13 -1.41 26.08
C VAL A 430 7.59 -1.37 26.05
N GLU A 431 6.99 -1.24 24.85
CA GLU A 431 5.60 -1.63 24.66
C GLU A 431 5.30 -2.30 23.31
N ASN A 432 6.15 -2.37 22.26
CA ASN A 432 5.62 -2.32 20.88
C ASN A 432 5.34 -3.60 20.05
N LEU A 433 5.49 -4.85 20.54
CA LEU A 433 5.14 -6.04 19.73
C LEU A 433 4.11 -7.02 20.33
N PHE A 434 3.31 -7.67 19.46
CA PHE A 434 2.18 -8.54 19.79
C PHE A 434 2.63 -9.94 20.25
N ASN A 435 1.77 -10.61 21.02
CA ASN A 435 2.01 -11.98 21.47
C ASN A 435 2.05 -12.94 20.25
N LEU A 436 3.18 -13.63 20.07
CA LEU A 436 3.41 -14.59 18.97
C LEU A 436 3.10 -16.05 19.36
N GLU A 437 2.90 -16.36 20.64
CA GLU A 437 2.85 -17.74 21.19
C GLU A 437 1.71 -18.60 20.62
N ASN A 438 0.65 -17.98 20.10
CA ASN A 438 -0.55 -18.67 19.61
C ASN A 438 -0.58 -18.83 18.07
N ASN A 439 0.59 -18.88 17.43
CA ASN A 439 0.71 -18.99 15.97
C ASN A 439 1.68 -20.11 15.58
N ILE A 440 1.57 -20.58 14.34
CA ILE A 440 2.40 -21.64 13.79
C ILE A 440 3.44 -21.02 12.85
N TYR A 441 4.73 -21.24 13.14
CA TYR A 441 5.84 -20.82 12.29
C TYR A 441 6.58 -22.04 11.76
N LEU A 442 6.76 -22.12 10.44
CA LEU A 442 7.38 -23.28 9.80
C LEU A 442 8.30 -22.85 8.66
N ASN A 443 9.61 -23.02 8.85
CA ASN A 443 10.62 -22.85 7.80
C ASN A 443 10.58 -21.48 7.11
N ASN A 444 10.34 -20.40 7.84
CA ASN A 444 10.58 -19.08 7.26
C ASN A 444 12.07 -18.75 7.35
N THR A 445 12.64 -18.15 6.31
CA THR A 445 14.10 -18.09 6.17
C THR A 445 14.64 -16.74 5.73
N VAL A 446 15.88 -16.49 6.14
CA VAL A 446 16.76 -15.46 5.60
C VAL A 446 18.01 -16.17 5.09
N ASN A 447 18.32 -16.06 3.80
CA ASN A 447 19.43 -16.79 3.17
C ASN A 447 19.47 -18.30 3.53
N SER A 448 18.32 -18.97 3.47
CA SER A 448 18.13 -20.39 3.83
C SER A 448 18.36 -20.74 5.31
N ILE A 449 18.57 -19.75 6.18
CA ILE A 449 18.65 -19.94 7.64
C ILE A 449 17.30 -19.59 8.25
N ILE A 450 16.80 -20.43 9.16
CA ILE A 450 15.52 -20.22 9.83
C ILE A 450 15.55 -18.90 10.60
N ASN A 451 14.58 -18.05 10.31
CA ASN A 451 14.34 -16.77 10.97
C ASN A 451 12.84 -16.49 10.86
N ASP A 452 12.07 -17.08 11.76
CA ASP A 452 10.60 -17.04 11.70
C ASP A 452 10.04 -15.65 11.96
N TYR A 453 10.61 -14.97 12.93
CA TYR A 453 10.33 -13.59 13.25
C TYR A 453 11.57 -12.99 13.91
N THR A 454 11.76 -11.69 13.74
CA THR A 454 12.87 -10.97 14.38
C THR A 454 12.55 -9.48 14.40
N SER A 455 13.27 -8.74 15.26
CA SER A 455 13.19 -7.29 15.28
C SER A 455 14.51 -6.66 14.86
N LYS A 456 14.57 -5.32 14.88
CA LYS A 456 15.86 -4.65 14.92
C LYS A 456 16.64 -5.02 16.21
N PRO A 457 17.96 -4.83 16.24
CA PRO A 457 18.75 -4.95 17.46
C PRO A 457 18.16 -4.18 18.64
N ALA A 458 17.97 -4.87 19.76
CA ALA A 458 17.30 -4.33 20.94
C ALA A 458 18.28 -4.09 22.09
N TYR A 459 19.08 -5.12 22.43
CA TYR A 459 20.03 -5.01 23.54
C TYR A 459 21.28 -5.86 23.34
N ILE A 460 22.32 -5.55 24.12
CA ILE A 460 23.60 -6.27 24.13
C ILE A 460 23.88 -6.77 25.55
N LEU A 461 24.31 -8.03 25.66
CA LEU A 461 24.81 -8.62 26.90
C LEU A 461 26.31 -8.89 26.80
N LEU A 462 27.00 -8.83 27.94
CA LEU A 462 28.40 -9.22 28.08
C LEU A 462 28.50 -10.67 28.55
N GLU A 463 29.32 -11.47 27.89
CA GLU A 463 29.62 -12.87 28.23
C GLU A 463 31.13 -13.05 28.54
N PRO A 464 31.49 -13.85 29.56
CA PRO A 464 30.64 -14.38 30.62
C PRO A 464 30.23 -13.30 31.65
N ASP A 465 29.24 -13.60 32.48
CA ASP A 465 28.93 -12.76 33.65
C ASP A 465 30.15 -12.67 34.58
N PHE A 466 30.43 -11.46 35.09
CA PHE A 466 31.51 -11.20 36.04
C PHE A 466 30.90 -11.09 37.46
N PRO A 467 31.14 -12.07 38.36
CA PRO A 467 30.68 -11.98 39.75
C PRO A 467 31.25 -10.71 40.40
N ASP A 468 30.39 -9.98 41.13
CA ASP A 468 30.70 -8.70 41.78
C ASP A 468 31.14 -7.56 40.83
N ASN A 469 30.97 -7.71 39.51
CA ASN A 469 31.41 -6.75 38.48
C ASN A 469 32.91 -6.38 38.61
N LEU A 470 33.72 -7.25 39.21
CA LEU A 470 35.13 -6.98 39.51
C LEU A 470 36.05 -7.81 38.62
N ILE A 471 36.98 -7.12 37.95
CA ILE A 471 38.03 -7.71 37.14
C ILE A 471 39.38 -7.40 37.77
N GLN A 472 40.07 -8.44 38.27
CA GLN A 472 41.43 -8.30 38.78
C GLN A 472 42.44 -8.67 37.72
N ILE A 473 43.32 -7.74 37.38
CA ILE A 473 44.36 -7.94 36.37
C ILE A 473 45.68 -7.31 36.80
N THR A 474 46.78 -7.81 36.25
CA THR A 474 48.11 -7.20 36.36
C THR A 474 48.38 -6.30 35.17
N THR A 475 49.20 -5.27 35.33
CA THR A 475 49.62 -4.41 34.20
C THR A 475 50.12 -5.23 32.99
N GLY A 476 49.56 -4.95 31.81
CA GLY A 476 49.87 -5.65 30.56
C GLY A 476 49.27 -7.06 30.42
N ALA A 477 48.21 -7.39 31.19
CA ALA A 477 47.34 -8.53 30.92
C ALA A 477 46.36 -8.21 29.79
N TYR A 478 45.88 -9.26 29.10
CA TYR A 478 44.83 -9.15 28.09
C TYR A 478 43.49 -9.46 28.73
N LEU A 479 42.50 -8.60 28.49
CA LEU A 479 41.10 -8.86 28.82
C LEU A 479 40.36 -9.27 27.55
N ASN A 480 39.61 -10.37 27.63
CA ASN A 480 38.75 -10.84 26.55
C ASN A 480 37.30 -10.61 26.97
N LEU A 481 36.60 -9.74 26.24
CA LEU A 481 35.18 -9.48 26.43
C LEU A 481 34.43 -9.89 25.17
N VAL A 482 33.33 -10.62 25.35
CA VAL A 482 32.46 -11.03 24.25
C VAL A 482 31.10 -10.41 24.48
N PHE A 483 30.57 -9.68 23.52
CA PHE A 483 29.23 -9.11 23.63
C PHE A 483 28.31 -9.77 22.62
N THR A 484 27.12 -10.18 23.03
CA THR A 484 26.14 -10.82 22.15
C THR A 484 25.00 -9.85 21.86
N LEU A 485 24.64 -9.69 20.58
CA LEU A 485 23.56 -8.82 20.13
C LEU A 485 22.24 -9.59 20.07
N TYR A 486 21.24 -9.07 20.75
CA TYR A 486 19.91 -9.65 20.80
C TYR A 486 18.87 -8.74 20.16
N ASP A 487 17.89 -9.36 19.54
CA ASP A 487 16.63 -8.73 19.18
C ASP A 487 15.69 -8.68 20.41
N GLU A 488 14.48 -8.15 20.22
CA GLU A 488 13.52 -7.98 21.31
C GLU A 488 12.89 -9.29 21.80
N PHE A 489 13.03 -10.38 21.04
CA PHE A 489 12.56 -11.71 21.39
C PHE A 489 13.61 -12.53 22.13
N ASN A 490 14.70 -11.89 22.53
CA ASN A 490 15.88 -12.54 23.09
C ASN A 490 16.54 -13.54 22.12
N SER A 491 16.35 -13.35 20.81
CA SER A 491 17.02 -14.13 19.77
C SER A 491 18.32 -13.44 19.36
N ILE A 492 19.36 -14.23 19.12
CA ILE A 492 20.67 -13.71 18.69
C ILE A 492 20.56 -13.25 17.23
N ILE A 493 20.87 -11.98 16.98
CA ILE A 493 20.92 -11.44 15.62
C ILE A 493 22.22 -11.90 14.97
N LYS A 494 22.17 -12.89 14.07
CA LYS A 494 23.39 -13.38 13.40
C LYS A 494 23.89 -12.46 12.29
N ASP A 495 23.01 -11.64 11.71
CA ASP A 495 23.33 -10.74 10.59
C ASP A 495 24.11 -11.40 9.45
N ILE A 496 23.52 -12.47 8.90
CA ILE A 496 24.12 -13.28 7.82
C ILE A 496 24.43 -12.42 6.58
N THR A 497 23.70 -11.32 6.41
CA THR A 497 23.77 -10.40 5.27
C THR A 497 24.78 -9.27 5.48
N LYS A 498 25.35 -9.16 6.69
CA LYS A 498 26.28 -8.09 7.09
C LYS A 498 25.66 -6.69 7.11
N TYR A 499 24.35 -6.58 7.23
CA TYR A 499 23.60 -5.32 7.29
C TYR A 499 24.02 -4.46 8.50
N TYR A 500 24.34 -5.09 9.64
CA TYR A 500 24.78 -4.43 10.87
C TYR A 500 26.31 -4.50 11.10
N SER A 501 27.08 -4.93 10.10
CA SER A 501 28.53 -5.15 10.23
C SER A 501 29.36 -3.90 10.53
N SER A 502 28.80 -2.70 10.29
CA SER A 502 29.43 -1.42 10.63
C SER A 502 29.34 -1.07 12.12
N MET A 503 28.44 -1.72 12.87
CA MET A 503 28.24 -1.47 14.29
C MET A 503 29.52 -1.81 15.08
N MET A 504 29.88 -0.95 16.04
CA MET A 504 31.06 -1.15 16.89
C MET A 504 30.73 -0.92 18.36
N ILE A 505 31.41 -1.68 19.22
CA ILE A 505 31.49 -1.38 20.65
C ILE A 505 32.87 -0.80 20.96
N LYS A 506 32.86 0.34 21.63
CA LYS A 506 34.05 1.01 22.16
C LYS A 506 34.05 0.97 23.67
N THR A 507 35.20 0.60 24.21
CA THR A 507 35.48 0.61 25.65
C THR A 507 36.17 1.91 26.04
N ILE A 508 35.76 2.45 27.19
CA ILE A 508 36.28 3.67 27.79
C ILE A 508 36.69 3.33 29.22
N LEU A 509 37.94 3.59 29.56
CA LEU A 509 38.45 3.41 30.92
C LEU A 509 38.47 4.77 31.63
N GLU A 510 37.98 4.82 32.86
CA GLU A 510 38.01 6.00 33.73
C GLU A 510 38.69 5.65 35.06
N GLU A 511 39.73 6.39 35.44
CA GLU A 511 40.41 6.19 36.73
C GLU A 511 39.52 6.63 37.90
N GLN A 512 39.32 5.78 38.91
CA GLN A 512 38.62 6.19 40.12
C GLN A 512 39.55 7.14 40.91
N ALA A 513 39.10 8.38 41.11
CA ALA A 513 39.83 9.33 41.93
C ALA A 513 39.85 8.84 43.38
N GLU A 514 41.04 8.58 43.95
CA GLU A 514 41.17 8.52 45.40
C GLU A 514 40.62 9.84 45.97
N LYS A 515 39.71 9.76 46.94
CA LYS A 515 39.31 10.91 47.77
C LYS A 515 40.54 11.37 48.56
N LYS A 516 41.47 12.08 47.91
CA LYS A 516 42.47 12.89 48.62
C LYS A 516 41.70 13.97 49.37
N LYS A 517 41.82 13.97 50.70
CA LYS A 517 41.40 15.08 51.55
C LYS A 517 41.87 16.38 50.89
N ILE A 518 40.89 17.21 50.53
CA ILE A 518 41.11 18.53 49.95
C ILE A 518 42.00 19.30 50.92
N ASN A 519 43.18 19.68 50.46
CA ASN A 519 43.80 20.93 50.86
C ASN A 519 44.03 21.76 49.60
N ASN A 520 43.50 22.98 49.65
CA ASN A 520 43.51 24.00 48.62
C ASN A 520 44.84 24.11 47.88
N ILE A 521 44.79 24.41 46.57
CA ILE A 521 45.30 25.66 45.98
C ILE A 521 45.20 25.61 44.43
N ASN A 522 44.63 26.69 43.90
CA ASN A 522 44.72 27.30 42.57
C ASN A 522 44.30 26.52 41.30
N LYS A 523 43.21 27.03 40.72
CA LYS A 523 42.83 26.91 39.31
C LYS A 523 43.90 27.58 38.42
N SER A 524 44.51 26.79 37.54
CA SER A 524 45.04 27.28 36.27
C SER A 524 44.54 26.36 35.15
N ASN A 525 43.93 26.98 34.14
CA ASN A 525 43.40 26.33 32.96
C ASN A 525 44.56 25.91 32.06
N ASN A 526 44.84 24.60 32.01
CA ASN A 526 45.50 23.91 30.92
C ASN A 526 45.17 22.42 31.02
N LYS A 527 44.07 21.98 30.38
CA LYS A 527 43.76 20.55 30.25
C LYS A 527 44.61 19.94 29.14
N SER A 528 45.89 19.70 29.44
CA SER A 528 46.59 18.58 28.82
C SER A 528 46.13 17.32 29.55
N ASN A 529 45.24 16.53 28.94
CA ASN A 529 44.84 15.22 29.46
C ASN A 529 46.06 14.26 29.41
N ASN A 530 46.94 14.34 30.40
CA ASN A 530 47.87 13.25 30.70
C ASN A 530 47.05 12.15 31.39
N ASN A 531 46.35 11.34 30.60
CA ASN A 531 45.68 10.15 31.12
C ASN A 531 46.77 9.19 31.61
N ASN A 532 46.67 8.71 32.86
CA ASN A 532 47.59 7.75 33.49
C ASN A 532 47.39 6.31 32.96
N TYR A 533 47.02 6.16 31.70
CA TYR A 533 46.75 4.88 31.05
C TYR A 533 46.73 5.04 29.52
N HIS A 534 47.09 3.98 28.80
CA HIS A 534 47.02 3.91 27.34
C HIS A 534 46.27 2.63 26.94
N LEU A 535 45.25 2.76 26.09
CA LEU A 535 44.41 1.64 25.64
C LEU A 535 44.76 1.26 24.19
N ILE A 536 44.89 -0.03 23.93
CA ILE A 536 45.04 -0.59 22.57
C ILE A 536 44.00 -1.70 22.40
N GLY A 537 43.34 -1.74 21.25
CA GLY A 537 42.28 -2.73 20.98
C GLY A 537 41.01 -2.45 21.78
N ASN A 538 40.68 -1.18 22.01
CA ASN A 538 39.52 -0.76 22.79
C ASN A 538 38.23 -0.65 21.96
N THR A 539 38.27 -1.03 20.69
CA THR A 539 37.10 -1.12 19.80
C THR A 539 36.99 -2.53 19.23
N CYS A 540 35.76 -3.00 19.03
CA CYS A 540 35.47 -4.26 18.35
C CYS A 540 34.25 -4.12 17.45
N SER A 541 34.26 -4.84 16.33
CA SER A 541 33.19 -4.84 15.32
C SER A 541 32.27 -6.04 15.49
N PHE A 542 31.05 -5.91 14.98
CA PHE A 542 30.06 -6.96 14.97
C PHE A 542 30.38 -8.09 13.98
N ILE A 543 30.39 -9.33 14.44
CA ILE A 543 30.62 -10.53 13.62
C ILE A 543 29.70 -11.66 14.10
N GLN A 544 28.76 -12.08 13.25
CA GLN A 544 27.90 -13.25 13.48
C GLN A 544 27.16 -13.24 14.83
N GLY A 545 26.58 -12.10 15.21
CA GLY A 545 25.87 -11.96 16.48
C GLY A 545 26.74 -11.65 17.68
N LYS A 546 28.06 -11.53 17.50
CA LYS A 546 28.98 -11.25 18.61
C LYS A 546 29.97 -10.13 18.28
N PHE A 547 30.30 -9.35 19.29
CA PHE A 547 31.43 -8.44 19.28
C PHE A 547 32.55 -9.08 20.10
N TYR A 548 33.74 -9.16 19.50
CA TYR A 548 34.88 -9.77 20.15
C TYR A 548 35.94 -8.73 20.44
N LEU A 549 36.10 -8.38 21.71
CA LEU A 549 37.20 -7.55 22.17
C LEU A 549 38.34 -8.46 22.61
N PHE A 550 39.09 -8.99 21.64
CA PHE A 550 40.33 -9.71 21.90
C PHE A 550 41.48 -8.71 22.00
N TYR A 551 42.39 -8.95 22.95
CA TYR A 551 43.60 -8.15 23.14
C TYR A 551 43.40 -6.74 23.73
N TYR A 552 42.38 -6.52 24.57
CA TYR A 552 42.34 -5.32 25.40
C TYR A 552 43.55 -5.32 26.33
N ASN A 553 44.58 -4.57 25.95
CA ASN A 553 45.87 -4.56 26.62
C ASN A 553 46.09 -3.20 27.27
N LEU A 554 46.05 -3.19 28.60
CA LEU A 554 46.54 -2.08 29.43
C LEU A 554 48.07 -2.07 29.41
N ASN A 555 48.63 -1.76 28.24
CA ASN A 555 50.07 -1.88 28.01
C ASN A 555 50.82 -0.75 28.73
N ASN A 556 51.85 -1.15 29.49
CA ASN A 556 52.92 -0.37 30.14
C ASN A 556 52.61 0.80 31.09
N PHE A 557 51.41 1.39 31.16
CA PHE A 557 51.22 2.61 31.96
C PHE A 557 49.89 2.75 32.70
N ALA A 558 49.06 1.72 32.86
CA ALA A 558 47.98 1.81 33.86
C ALA A 558 48.60 1.71 35.25
N ASN A 559 48.60 2.81 35.99
CA ASN A 559 49.05 2.83 37.37
C ASN A 559 48.22 1.83 38.20
N PRO A 560 48.81 1.18 39.22
CA PRO A 560 48.03 0.37 40.13
C PRO A 560 46.95 1.23 40.79
N ASN A 561 45.70 1.05 40.37
CA ASN A 561 44.54 1.79 40.86
C ASN A 561 43.26 1.04 40.48
N LYS A 562 42.13 1.53 40.97
CA LYS A 562 40.79 1.13 40.56
C LYS A 562 40.36 1.96 39.36
N TYR A 563 39.80 1.28 38.36
CA TYR A 563 39.27 1.90 37.15
C TYR A 563 37.84 1.44 36.90
N ASN A 564 37.02 2.28 36.27
CA ASN A 564 35.72 1.91 35.74
C ASN A 564 35.85 1.68 34.24
N LEU A 565 35.40 0.52 33.78
CA LEU A 565 35.32 0.18 32.36
C LEU A 565 33.88 0.37 31.87
N LYS A 566 33.70 1.33 30.96
CA LYS A 566 32.42 1.69 30.34
C LYS A 566 32.38 1.28 28.88
N PHE A 567 31.16 1.12 28.37
CA PHE A 567 30.89 0.68 27.00
C PHE A 567 30.05 1.72 26.26
N LYS A 568 30.36 1.93 24.98
CA LYS A 568 29.61 2.81 24.08
C LYS A 568 29.47 2.14 22.71
N ILE A 569 28.30 2.28 22.10
CA ILE A 569 28.04 1.88 20.71
C ILE A 569 28.42 3.04 19.78
N GLU A 570 29.13 2.73 18.71
CA GLU A 570 29.46 3.66 17.61
C GLU A 570 28.95 3.07 16.28
N ASN A 571 28.72 3.94 15.29
CA ASN A 571 28.27 3.58 13.92
C ASN A 571 26.90 2.88 13.85
N TYR A 572 25.99 3.22 14.75
CA TYR A 572 24.59 2.82 14.69
C TYR A 572 23.72 3.99 15.15
N ASN A 573 22.66 4.29 14.41
CA ASN A 573 21.86 5.51 14.60
C ASN A 573 20.67 5.32 15.54
N ASP A 574 20.26 4.07 15.75
CA ASP A 574 19.13 3.72 16.62
C ASP A 574 19.60 3.38 18.03
N ASP A 575 18.68 3.43 18.99
CA ASP A 575 18.97 3.05 20.37
C ASP A 575 19.09 1.53 20.54
N ILE A 576 20.17 1.09 21.18
CA ILE A 576 20.37 -0.29 21.66
C ILE A 576 20.70 -0.21 23.14
N GLU A 577 19.99 -0.99 23.94
CA GLU A 577 20.22 -1.05 25.39
C GLU A 577 21.51 -1.85 25.67
N LEU A 578 22.50 -1.19 26.29
CA LEU A 578 23.66 -1.89 26.85
C LEU A 578 23.29 -2.42 28.23
N ARG A 579 22.85 -3.67 28.32
CA ARG A 579 22.54 -4.36 29.59
C ARG A 579 23.81 -4.89 30.25
N ILE A 580 24.75 -3.99 30.44
CA ILE A 580 26.09 -4.30 30.95
C ILE A 580 26.34 -3.35 32.11
N MET A 581 26.63 -3.89 33.30
CA MET A 581 27.07 -3.06 34.42
C MET A 581 28.50 -2.57 34.18
N ASP A 582 28.80 -1.35 34.60
CA ASP A 582 30.18 -0.84 34.62
C ASP A 582 31.05 -1.84 35.40
N LEU A 583 32.16 -2.28 34.80
CA LEU A 583 33.08 -3.22 35.43
C LEU A 583 34.16 -2.44 36.19
N GLU A 584 34.35 -2.77 37.47
CA GLU A 584 35.49 -2.29 38.23
C GLU A 584 36.72 -3.11 37.86
N VAL A 585 37.74 -2.45 37.35
CA VAL A 585 39.01 -3.08 36.97
C VAL A 585 40.06 -2.69 38.00
N LEU A 586 40.49 -3.66 38.81
CA LEU A 586 41.57 -3.49 39.76
C LEU A 586 42.89 -3.88 39.10
N VAL A 587 43.72 -2.87 38.83
CA VAL A 587 45.05 -3.06 38.24
C VAL A 587 46.06 -3.20 39.36
N SER A 588 46.69 -4.37 39.47
CA SER A 588 47.74 -4.65 40.45
C SER A 588 49.14 -4.46 39.83
N SER A 589 50.11 -4.09 40.67
CA SER A 589 51.52 -3.99 40.28
C SER A 589 52.08 -5.38 39.94
N CYS A 590 53.03 -5.44 39.00
CA CYS A 590 53.68 -6.70 38.65
C CYS A 590 54.53 -7.21 39.83
N ASN A 591 54.29 -8.44 40.31
CA ASN A 591 55.21 -9.12 41.24
C ASN A 591 56.56 -9.40 40.54
N SER A 592 57.66 -9.30 41.29
CA SER A 592 59.05 -9.49 40.83
C SER A 592 59.31 -10.83 40.11
N ASN A 593 58.52 -11.87 40.39
CA ASN A 593 58.59 -13.17 39.69
C ASN A 593 57.98 -13.18 38.27
N HIS A 594 57.05 -12.27 37.94
CA HIS A 594 56.44 -12.18 36.61
C HIS A 594 57.34 -11.46 35.58
N ILE A 595 58.25 -10.60 36.06
CA ILE A 595 59.22 -9.89 35.25
C ILE A 595 60.23 -10.88 34.62
N LEU A 596 60.66 -11.89 35.38
CA LEU A 596 61.59 -12.94 34.91
C LEU A 596 60.99 -13.83 33.81
N ASN A 597 59.69 -14.15 33.88
CA ASN A 597 59.03 -14.97 32.87
C ASN A 597 58.72 -14.18 31.58
N LYS A 598 58.40 -12.88 31.66
CA LYS A 598 58.26 -12.00 30.47
C LYS A 598 59.60 -11.81 29.76
N ILE A 599 60.71 -11.69 30.48
CA ILE A 599 62.06 -11.63 29.88
C ILE A 599 62.42 -12.95 29.21
N LYS A 600 62.15 -14.11 29.84
CA LYS A 600 62.40 -15.43 29.22
C LYS A 600 61.54 -15.69 27.96
N CYS A 601 60.28 -15.26 27.93
CA CYS A 601 59.42 -15.41 26.75
C CYS A 601 59.78 -14.46 25.60
N LYS A 602 60.24 -13.23 25.91
CA LYS A 602 60.71 -12.27 24.88
C LYS A 602 61.99 -12.77 24.20
N ILE A 603 62.91 -13.35 24.97
CA ILE A 603 64.14 -13.97 24.45
C ILE A 603 63.82 -15.22 23.59
N LYS A 604 62.85 -16.06 24.00
CA LYS A 604 62.44 -17.24 23.20
C LYS A 604 61.78 -16.87 21.86
N ARG A 605 61.02 -15.77 21.80
CA ARG A 605 60.38 -15.28 20.56
C ARG A 605 61.36 -14.62 19.59
N GLU A 606 62.39 -13.93 20.08
CA GLU A 606 63.45 -13.40 19.21
C GLU A 606 64.38 -14.49 18.67
N TYR A 607 64.66 -15.55 19.45
CA TYR A 607 65.42 -16.71 18.95
C TYR A 607 64.66 -17.52 17.89
N LEU A 608 63.32 -17.63 17.97
CA LEU A 608 62.52 -18.32 16.93
C LEU A 608 62.37 -17.52 15.63
N LYS A 609 62.44 -16.18 15.69
CA LYS A 609 62.42 -15.33 14.48
C LYS A 609 63.71 -15.42 13.66
N ILE A 610 64.83 -15.77 14.28
CA ILE A 610 66.13 -15.89 13.59
C ILE A 610 66.29 -17.25 12.87
N TYR A 611 65.52 -18.28 13.23
CA TYR A 611 65.59 -19.61 12.59
C TYR A 611 64.60 -19.86 11.45
N LEU A 612 63.64 -18.95 11.20
CA LEU A 612 62.64 -19.08 10.13
C LEU A 612 62.94 -18.24 8.88
N PHE A 613 64.13 -17.63 8.81
CA PHE A 613 64.66 -16.92 7.62
C PHE A 613 66.03 -17.47 7.18
N ARG A 614 66.14 -18.80 7.10
CA ARG A 614 67.15 -19.49 6.29
C ARG A 614 66.53 -20.65 5.54
#